data_AF-A0A916VCY6-F1
#
_entry.id   AF-A0A916VCY6-F1
#
_cell.length_a   1.000
_cell.length_b   1.000
_cell.length_c   1.000
_cell.angle_alpha   90.00
_cell.angle_beta   90.00
_cell.angle_gamma   90.00
#
_symmetry.space_group_name_H-M   'P 1'
#
loop_
_entity.id
_entity.type
_entity.pdbx_description
1 polymer ?
#
loop_
_entity_poly.entity_id
_entity_poly.type
_entity_poly.pdbx_seq_one_letter_code
_entity_poly.pdbx_strand_id
1 'polypeptide(L)'
;MYCPNCGKEVEDGALFCGECGAKIGEAPKPKKKTPGKPAAKKKPKDGESFSPKAKKIIIAQIIVLAVLIAAFIYLGTRNSKPESAANQFVKNYNDRNWSKVYDAYHFEEDTFINEDTFKATMDQSDTETLSSPVGGYLSNGEYVYRIRKGFSYITVTVGRSAEKSFFFFDKYEVTSVSDSSVSFQMVTVPNISGVTLKIDGVKAENTSDSDDATSYSVKLFRGTHKATFSGADGIFTKNSYTFDTSGNSLISQIEYSDSAKEEAAKALESYLPDITENKIKGREKSNLADYFISDQRAELYGESLCTGTYSTGSDTKNLGELVVSRCVAVDPTRSYYSVANGIPVNVSATRTYQYRLFSGSYTTGTCIVRGTAYMVKKDGKWVINTVSYY
;
A
#
# COMPACT_ATOMS: atom_id res chain seq x y z
N MET A 1 67.41 -2.06 -1.73
CA MET A 1 67.71 -0.58 -1.76
C MET A 1 66.42 0.26 -1.83
N TYR A 2 66.41 1.57 -1.55
CA TYR A 2 65.20 2.42 -1.73
C TYR A 2 65.28 3.30 -2.99
N CYS A 3 64.16 3.48 -3.69
CA CYS A 3 64.07 4.31 -4.89
C CYS A 3 64.34 5.79 -4.54
N PRO A 4 65.32 6.46 -5.16
CA PRO A 4 65.62 7.86 -4.86
C PRO A 4 64.53 8.83 -5.34
N ASN A 5 63.58 8.36 -6.17
CA ASN A 5 62.50 9.20 -6.70
C ASN A 5 61.20 9.11 -5.87
N CYS A 6 60.83 7.92 -5.38
CA CYS A 6 59.57 7.71 -4.66
C CYS A 6 59.71 7.10 -3.26
N GLY A 7 60.92 6.74 -2.83
CA GLY A 7 61.19 6.24 -1.48
C GLY A 7 60.73 4.80 -1.20
N LYS A 8 60.11 4.11 -2.16
CA LYS A 8 59.74 2.70 -1.99
C LYS A 8 60.92 1.75 -2.08
N GLU A 9 60.81 0.63 -1.39
CA GLU A 9 61.82 -0.43 -1.41
C GLU A 9 61.91 -1.06 -2.80
N VAL A 10 63.13 -1.33 -3.24
CA VAL A 10 63.49 -1.87 -4.54
C VAL A 10 64.40 -3.06 -4.30
N GLU A 11 64.08 -4.18 -4.95
CA GLU A 11 64.88 -5.39 -4.90
C GLU A 11 66.31 -5.13 -5.41
N ASP A 12 67.29 -5.73 -4.73
CA ASP A 12 68.70 -5.53 -5.07
C ASP A 12 68.99 -6.11 -6.47
N GLY A 13 69.53 -5.26 -7.34
CA GLY A 13 69.80 -5.59 -8.75
C GLY A 13 68.71 -5.16 -9.74
N ALA A 14 67.59 -4.60 -9.28
CA ALA A 14 66.56 -4.07 -10.17
C ALA A 14 67.04 -2.82 -10.93
N LEU A 15 66.88 -2.83 -12.26
CA LEU A 15 67.25 -1.72 -13.14
C LEU A 15 66.28 -0.53 -13.06
N PHE A 16 65.03 -0.78 -12.64
CA PHE A 16 63.95 0.20 -12.51
C PHE A 16 63.09 -0.10 -11.29
N CYS A 17 62.51 0.94 -10.69
CA CYS A 17 61.56 0.82 -9.59
C CYS A 17 60.22 0.29 -10.13
N GLY A 18 59.73 -0.84 -9.59
CA GLY A 18 58.46 -1.44 -10.01
C GLY A 18 57.21 -0.60 -9.73
N GLU A 19 57.34 0.45 -8.91
CA GLU A 19 56.21 1.26 -8.43
C GLU A 19 56.06 2.58 -9.17
N CYS A 20 57.17 3.23 -9.54
CA CYS A 20 57.14 4.51 -10.26
C CYS A 20 57.89 4.49 -11.60
N GLY A 21 58.54 3.38 -11.95
CA GLY A 21 59.28 3.22 -13.20
C GLY A 21 60.64 3.94 -13.27
N ALA A 22 61.08 4.61 -12.19
CA ALA A 22 62.35 5.32 -12.17
C ALA A 22 63.55 4.35 -12.28
N LYS A 23 64.56 4.69 -13.10
CA LYS A 23 65.77 3.87 -13.26
C LYS A 23 66.61 3.90 -11.99
N ILE A 24 67.06 2.74 -11.53
CA ILE A 24 67.80 2.55 -10.29
C ILE A 24 69.22 2.14 -10.66
N GLY A 25 70.17 3.05 -10.42
CA GLY A 25 71.59 2.85 -10.73
C GLY A 25 72.13 3.78 -11.82
N GLU A 26 72.63 4.93 -11.39
CA GLU A 26 73.82 5.64 -11.90
C GLU A 26 74.00 6.93 -11.09
N ALA A 27 75.00 6.97 -10.21
CA ALA A 27 75.40 8.20 -9.53
C ALA A 27 76.20 9.10 -10.49
N PRO A 28 75.94 10.41 -10.58
CA PRO A 28 76.67 11.29 -11.47
C PRO A 28 78.05 11.61 -10.86
N LYS A 29 79.13 11.31 -11.59
CA LYS A 29 80.49 11.82 -11.29
C LYS A 29 81.08 12.58 -12.48
N PRO A 30 81.97 13.55 -12.21
CA PRO A 30 82.03 14.80 -12.95
C PRO A 30 82.99 14.79 -14.16
N LYS A 31 82.68 15.67 -15.12
CA LYS A 31 83.39 15.91 -16.38
C LYS A 31 84.86 16.31 -16.16
N LYS A 32 85.78 15.64 -16.86
CA LYS A 32 87.11 16.19 -17.23
C LYS A 32 87.24 16.27 -18.76
N LYS A 33 87.59 17.47 -19.25
CA LYS A 33 88.11 17.78 -20.60
C LYS A 33 89.56 17.23 -20.64
N THR A 34 90.16 16.76 -21.75
CA THR A 34 90.52 17.43 -23.03
C THR A 34 91.05 16.33 -24.03
N PRO A 35 91.63 16.62 -25.22
CA PRO A 35 91.01 16.47 -26.55
C PRO A 35 91.67 15.43 -27.50
N GLY A 36 90.96 15.03 -28.57
CA GLY A 36 91.63 14.70 -29.84
C GLY A 36 91.01 13.58 -30.71
N LYS A 37 90.66 13.98 -31.95
CA LYS A 37 90.45 13.20 -33.20
C LYS A 37 89.04 12.64 -33.52
N PRO A 38 88.68 12.59 -34.84
CA PRO A 38 87.47 13.23 -35.34
C PRO A 38 86.26 12.29 -35.46
N ALA A 39 85.09 12.93 -35.47
CA ALA A 39 83.77 12.35 -35.49
C ALA A 39 83.51 11.34 -36.63
N ALA A 40 83.15 10.11 -36.24
CA ALA A 40 82.31 9.24 -37.05
C ALA A 40 80.84 9.54 -36.71
N LYS A 41 80.11 10.16 -37.65
CA LYS A 41 78.66 10.38 -37.57
C LYS A 41 77.94 9.02 -37.47
N LYS A 42 77.47 8.63 -36.27
CA LYS A 42 76.45 7.59 -36.14
C LYS A 42 75.09 8.20 -36.47
N LYS A 43 74.47 7.72 -37.54
CA LYS A 43 73.10 8.02 -37.96
C LYS A 43 72.11 7.69 -36.82
N PRO A 44 70.93 8.35 -36.79
CA PRO A 44 69.85 7.99 -35.86
C PRO A 44 69.51 6.51 -36.05
N LYS A 45 69.37 5.75 -34.95
CA LYS A 45 68.73 4.44 -35.03
C LYS A 45 67.25 4.68 -35.25
N ASP A 46 66.84 4.53 -36.49
CA ASP A 46 65.44 4.44 -36.90
C ASP A 46 64.76 3.37 -36.03
N GLY A 47 63.61 3.73 -35.43
CA GLY A 47 62.84 2.84 -34.58
C GLY A 47 62.55 1.51 -35.28
N GLU A 48 62.64 0.42 -34.52
CA GLU A 48 62.37 -0.94 -35.00
C GLU A 48 61.04 -0.98 -35.76
N SER A 49 61.13 -1.02 -37.09
CA SER A 49 60.00 -1.10 -37.98
C SER A 49 59.42 -2.52 -37.89
N PHE A 50 58.23 -2.65 -37.32
CA PHE A 50 57.45 -3.91 -37.32
C PHE A 50 57.44 -4.58 -38.70
N SER A 51 57.53 -5.92 -38.73
CA SER A 51 57.53 -6.70 -39.98
C SER A 51 56.26 -6.43 -40.80
N PRO A 52 56.29 -6.52 -42.14
CA PRO A 52 55.14 -6.24 -42.99
C PRO A 52 53.90 -7.09 -42.66
N LYS A 53 54.10 -8.32 -42.15
CA LYS A 53 53.03 -9.20 -41.68
C LYS A 53 52.44 -8.72 -40.35
N ALA A 54 53.30 -8.30 -39.41
CA ALA A 54 52.86 -7.70 -38.15
C ALA A 54 52.11 -6.38 -38.38
N LYS A 55 52.55 -5.53 -39.32
CA LYS A 55 51.84 -4.30 -39.70
C LYS A 55 50.43 -4.57 -40.24
N LYS A 56 50.24 -5.61 -41.07
CA LYS A 56 48.90 -6.00 -41.56
C LYS A 56 47.99 -6.52 -40.45
N ILE A 57 48.52 -7.31 -39.51
CA ILE A 57 47.77 -7.81 -38.34
C ILE A 57 47.39 -6.65 -37.41
N ILE A 58 48.32 -5.73 -37.13
CA ILE A 58 48.06 -4.53 -36.32
C ILE A 58 47.00 -3.65 -36.97
N ILE A 59 47.06 -3.41 -38.29
CA ILE A 59 46.04 -2.65 -39.02
C ILE A 59 44.68 -3.35 -38.93
N ALA A 60 44.61 -4.67 -39.12
CA ALA A 60 43.38 -5.43 -39.01
C ALA A 60 42.78 -5.36 -37.58
N GLN A 61 43.62 -5.48 -36.54
CA GLN A 61 43.18 -5.34 -35.15
C GLN A 61 42.68 -3.93 -34.82
N ILE A 62 43.34 -2.89 -35.35
CA ILE A 62 42.89 -1.50 -35.21
C ILE A 62 41.54 -1.29 -35.88
N ILE A 63 41.33 -1.88 -37.07
CA ILE A 63 40.04 -1.79 -37.77
C ILE A 63 38.94 -2.48 -36.97
N VAL A 64 39.19 -3.70 -36.47
CA VAL A 64 38.22 -4.43 -35.64
C VAL A 64 37.90 -3.66 -34.36
N LEU A 65 38.93 -3.15 -33.68
CA LEU A 65 38.76 -2.32 -32.48
C LEU A 65 37.97 -1.03 -32.79
N ALA A 66 38.25 -0.37 -33.91
CA ALA A 66 37.53 0.82 -34.33
C ALA A 66 36.05 0.52 -34.63
N VAL A 67 35.74 -0.63 -35.25
CA VAL A 67 34.35 -1.09 -35.48
C VAL A 67 33.66 -1.37 -34.16
N LEU A 68 34.33 -2.02 -33.20
CA LEU A 68 33.78 -2.28 -31.87
C LEU A 68 33.54 -0.97 -31.10
N ILE A 69 34.46 -0.01 -31.17
CA ILE A 69 34.30 1.33 -30.58
C ILE A 69 33.14 2.07 -31.24
N ALA A 70 33.03 2.04 -32.58
CA ALA A 70 31.95 2.68 -33.30
C ALA A 70 30.59 2.05 -32.92
N ALA A 71 30.51 0.72 -32.82
CA ALA A 71 29.33 0.01 -32.35
C ALA A 71 28.99 0.36 -30.89
N PHE A 72 29.99 0.44 -30.01
CA PHE A 72 29.84 0.83 -28.61
C PHE A 72 29.31 2.26 -28.46
N ILE A 73 29.88 3.22 -29.20
CA ILE A 73 29.42 4.61 -29.24
C ILE A 73 28.00 4.68 -29.82
N TYR A 74 27.71 3.94 -30.88
CA TYR A 74 26.39 3.92 -31.50
C TYR A 74 25.31 3.38 -30.54
N LEU A 75 25.57 2.24 -29.89
CA LEU A 75 24.64 1.64 -28.93
C LEU A 75 24.49 2.49 -27.66
N GLY A 76 25.59 3.06 -27.16
CA GLY A 76 25.58 3.98 -26.03
C GLY A 76 24.77 5.23 -26.32
N THR A 77 25.08 5.94 -27.40
CA THR A 77 24.40 7.20 -27.77
C THR A 77 22.93 7.03 -28.14
N ARG A 78 22.53 5.86 -28.66
CA ARG A 78 21.12 5.56 -28.96
C ARG A 78 20.27 5.51 -27.69
N ASN A 79 20.78 4.89 -26.64
CA ASN A 79 20.05 4.72 -25.38
C ASN A 79 20.21 5.94 -24.44
N SER A 80 21.10 6.87 -24.77
CA SER A 80 21.38 8.08 -24.00
C SER A 80 20.59 9.31 -24.42
N LYS A 81 19.36 9.09 -24.89
CA LYS A 81 18.41 10.17 -25.19
C LYS A 81 17.20 10.06 -24.27
N PRO A 82 16.66 11.19 -23.79
CA PRO A 82 15.47 11.16 -22.94
C PRO A 82 14.27 10.50 -23.65
N GLU A 83 14.14 10.70 -24.96
CA GLU A 83 13.08 10.09 -25.77
C GLU A 83 13.17 8.56 -25.79
N SER A 84 14.37 8.00 -25.63
CA SER A 84 14.56 6.54 -25.58
C SER A 84 13.87 5.94 -24.36
N ALA A 85 13.92 6.61 -23.20
CA ALA A 85 13.26 6.13 -21.98
C ALA A 85 11.72 6.17 -22.11
N ALA A 86 11.17 7.26 -22.68
CA ALA A 86 9.74 7.36 -22.96
C ALA A 86 9.27 6.30 -23.98
N ASN A 87 10.04 6.08 -25.05
CA ASN A 87 9.77 5.02 -26.03
C ASN A 87 9.84 3.63 -25.39
N GLN A 88 10.79 3.40 -24.46
CA GLN A 88 10.89 2.14 -23.75
C GLN A 88 9.69 1.90 -22.82
N PHE A 89 9.20 2.93 -22.14
CA PHE A 89 7.95 2.85 -21.36
C PHE A 89 6.76 2.47 -22.24
N VAL A 90 6.57 3.16 -23.39
CA VAL A 90 5.51 2.84 -24.36
C VAL A 90 5.62 1.40 -24.84
N LYS A 91 6.84 0.95 -25.17
CA LYS A 91 7.10 -0.43 -25.57
C LYS A 91 6.72 -1.42 -24.47
N ASN A 92 7.18 -1.21 -23.25
CA ASN A 92 6.87 -2.11 -22.12
C ASN A 92 5.37 -2.16 -21.84
N TYR A 93 4.66 -1.02 -21.93
CA TYR A 93 3.22 -0.97 -21.76
C TYR A 93 2.48 -1.76 -22.85
N ASN A 94 2.82 -1.52 -24.11
CA ASN A 94 2.17 -2.20 -25.25
C ASN A 94 2.52 -3.70 -25.31
N ASP A 95 3.72 -4.08 -24.88
CA ASP A 95 4.16 -5.48 -24.72
C ASP A 95 3.58 -6.14 -23.45
N ARG A 96 2.79 -5.42 -22.65
CA ARG A 96 2.22 -5.87 -21.37
C ARG A 96 3.26 -6.32 -20.34
N ASN A 97 4.45 -5.72 -20.37
CA ASN A 97 5.48 -5.91 -19.36
C ASN A 97 5.16 -5.07 -18.12
N TRP A 98 4.13 -5.48 -17.37
CA TRP A 98 3.60 -4.73 -16.22
C TRP A 98 4.60 -4.54 -15.09
N SER A 99 5.57 -5.44 -14.94
CA SER A 99 6.70 -5.26 -14.01
C SER A 99 7.46 -3.96 -14.31
N LYS A 100 7.90 -3.79 -15.56
CA LYS A 100 8.64 -2.58 -15.97
C LYS A 100 7.77 -1.33 -16.03
N VAL A 101 6.47 -1.48 -16.24
CA VAL A 101 5.52 -0.37 -16.19
C VAL A 101 5.33 0.08 -14.74
N TYR A 102 5.16 -0.85 -13.80
CA TYR A 102 5.03 -0.58 -12.37
C TYR A 102 6.25 0.19 -11.84
N ASP A 103 7.46 -0.27 -12.15
CA ASP A 103 8.73 0.40 -11.81
C ASP A 103 8.73 1.89 -12.21
N ALA A 104 8.09 2.25 -13.32
CA ALA A 104 8.09 3.61 -13.85
C ALA A 104 7.13 4.56 -13.11
N TYR A 105 6.12 4.03 -12.41
CA TYR A 105 5.17 4.86 -11.64
C TYR A 105 5.73 5.32 -10.30
N HIS A 106 6.74 4.63 -9.75
CA HIS A 106 7.34 4.93 -8.44
C HIS A 106 6.29 5.05 -7.32
N PHE A 107 5.37 4.08 -7.25
CA PHE A 107 4.35 4.09 -6.21
C PHE A 107 4.96 3.93 -4.81
N GLU A 108 4.36 4.62 -3.84
CA GLU A 108 4.58 4.28 -2.43
C GLU A 108 3.94 2.93 -2.15
N GLU A 109 4.75 1.93 -1.87
CA GLU A 109 4.28 0.58 -1.64
C GLU A 109 3.45 0.47 -0.36
N ASP A 110 2.41 -0.35 -0.44
CA ASP A 110 1.52 -0.69 0.66
C ASP A 110 1.00 -2.13 0.44
N THR A 111 0.27 -2.66 1.40
CA THR A 111 -0.33 -4.00 1.43
C THR A 111 -0.99 -4.38 0.10
N PHE A 112 -1.73 -3.45 -0.51
CA PHE A 112 -2.41 -3.66 -1.79
C PHE A 112 -1.85 -2.82 -2.94
N ILE A 113 -0.86 -1.96 -2.67
CA ILE A 113 -0.18 -1.16 -3.69
C ILE A 113 1.20 -1.76 -3.87
N ASN A 114 1.30 -2.82 -4.66
CA ASN A 114 2.53 -3.53 -4.95
C ASN A 114 2.53 -4.05 -6.40
N GLU A 115 3.68 -4.56 -6.84
CA GLU A 115 3.87 -5.02 -8.22
C GLU A 115 2.89 -6.16 -8.60
N ASP A 116 2.64 -7.10 -7.70
CA ASP A 116 1.81 -8.27 -7.96
C ASP A 116 0.33 -7.91 -8.08
N THR A 117 -0.18 -7.03 -7.19
CA THR A 117 -1.55 -6.53 -7.29
C THR A 117 -1.73 -5.68 -8.54
N PHE A 118 -0.74 -4.84 -8.89
CA PHE A 118 -0.78 -4.06 -10.12
C PHE A 118 -0.85 -4.94 -11.37
N LYS A 119 0.01 -5.97 -11.47
CA LYS A 119 -0.03 -6.95 -12.57
C LYS A 119 -1.42 -7.57 -12.70
N ALA A 120 -1.96 -8.07 -11.59
CA ALA A 120 -3.27 -8.72 -11.57
C ALA A 120 -4.40 -7.79 -12.02
N THR A 121 -4.39 -6.51 -11.61
CA THR A 121 -5.36 -5.50 -12.04
C THR A 121 -5.21 -5.17 -13.53
N MET A 122 -3.98 -4.98 -14.00
CA MET A 122 -3.71 -4.62 -15.39
C MET A 122 -4.03 -5.76 -16.37
N ASP A 123 -3.80 -7.03 -16.00
CA ASP A 123 -4.13 -8.19 -16.82
C ASP A 123 -5.64 -8.39 -17.04
N GLN A 124 -6.45 -7.95 -16.07
CA GLN A 124 -7.91 -7.99 -16.15
C GLN A 124 -8.51 -6.77 -16.86
N SER A 125 -7.74 -5.69 -16.99
CA SER A 125 -8.20 -4.43 -17.55
C SER A 125 -8.15 -4.44 -19.07
N ASP A 126 -9.12 -3.80 -19.72
CA ASP A 126 -9.04 -3.51 -21.14
C ASP A 126 -8.11 -2.31 -21.37
N THR A 127 -6.87 -2.59 -21.76
CA THR A 127 -5.83 -1.57 -21.90
C THR A 127 -5.74 -1.05 -23.33
N GLU A 128 -5.93 0.24 -23.50
CA GLU A 128 -5.68 0.95 -24.76
C GLU A 128 -4.20 0.93 -25.15
N THR A 129 -3.91 0.79 -26.45
CA THR A 129 -2.53 0.87 -26.97
C THR A 129 -2.01 2.31 -26.90
N LEU A 130 -0.76 2.47 -26.45
CA LEU A 130 -0.09 3.76 -26.40
C LEU A 130 0.54 4.11 -27.75
N SER A 131 0.38 5.37 -28.17
CA SER A 131 1.09 5.91 -29.34
C SER A 131 2.57 6.14 -29.05
N SER A 132 3.36 6.43 -30.10
CA SER A 132 4.69 7.01 -29.90
C SER A 132 4.60 8.32 -29.09
N PRO A 133 5.60 8.62 -28.24
CA PRO A 133 5.68 9.86 -27.49
C PRO A 133 5.84 11.05 -28.42
N VAL A 134 5.18 12.15 -28.10
CA VAL A 134 5.28 13.43 -28.82
C VAL A 134 5.72 14.52 -27.82
N GLY A 135 6.58 15.43 -28.28
CA GLY A 135 7.11 16.53 -27.45
C GLY A 135 8.53 16.26 -26.96
N GLY A 136 8.75 16.36 -25.65
CA GLY A 136 10.08 16.38 -25.03
C GLY A 136 10.57 17.78 -24.69
N TYR A 137 9.65 18.68 -24.30
CA TYR A 137 10.05 19.99 -23.80
C TYR A 137 10.63 19.86 -22.40
N LEU A 138 11.59 20.73 -22.09
CA LEU A 138 12.23 20.77 -20.79
C LEU A 138 11.35 21.54 -19.81
N SER A 139 11.03 20.92 -18.68
CA SER A 139 10.27 21.51 -17.58
C SER A 139 10.94 21.14 -16.28
N ASN A 140 11.32 22.13 -15.47
CA ASN A 140 11.99 21.93 -14.18
C ASN A 140 13.24 21.02 -14.24
N GLY A 141 13.97 21.02 -15.36
CA GLY A 141 15.16 20.18 -15.55
C GLY A 141 14.88 18.75 -16.05
N GLU A 142 13.63 18.39 -16.29
CA GLU A 142 13.22 17.09 -16.82
C GLU A 142 12.52 17.22 -18.17
N TYR A 143 12.53 16.13 -18.95
CA TYR A 143 11.91 16.09 -20.27
C TYR A 143 10.50 15.52 -20.17
N VAL A 144 9.51 16.26 -20.68
CA VAL A 144 8.10 15.88 -20.59
C VAL A 144 7.58 15.42 -21.96
N TYR A 145 7.08 14.18 -22.00
CA TYR A 145 6.51 13.56 -23.19
C TYR A 145 5.01 13.34 -23.02
N ARG A 146 4.24 13.66 -24.06
CA ARG A 146 2.81 13.36 -24.13
C ARG A 146 2.60 12.13 -25.01
N ILE A 147 1.84 11.18 -24.49
CA ILE A 147 1.55 9.92 -25.18
C ILE A 147 0.04 9.76 -25.26
N ARG A 148 -0.49 9.47 -26.44
CA ARG A 148 -1.93 9.27 -26.62
C ARG A 148 -2.32 7.88 -26.11
N LYS A 149 -3.42 7.81 -25.37
CA LYS A 149 -4.06 6.59 -24.86
C LYS A 149 -5.55 6.66 -25.17
N GLY A 150 -5.99 5.99 -26.25
CA GLY A 150 -7.34 6.15 -26.77
C GLY A 150 -7.69 7.61 -27.13
N PHE A 151 -8.70 8.17 -26.46
CA PHE A 151 -9.14 9.56 -26.62
C PHE A 151 -8.46 10.56 -25.66
N SER A 152 -7.64 10.07 -24.73
CA SER A 152 -6.92 10.90 -23.75
C SER A 152 -5.40 10.87 -23.97
N TYR A 153 -4.68 11.57 -23.09
CA TYR A 153 -3.22 11.58 -23.06
C TYR A 153 -2.72 11.25 -21.67
N ILE A 154 -1.63 10.51 -21.61
CA ILE A 154 -0.79 10.37 -20.42
C ILE A 154 0.46 11.23 -20.59
N THR A 155 1.08 11.57 -19.47
CA THR A 155 2.35 12.30 -19.46
C THR A 155 3.43 11.44 -18.83
N VAL A 156 4.56 11.30 -19.51
CA VAL A 156 5.74 10.60 -19.01
C VAL A 156 6.85 11.62 -18.87
N THR A 157 7.36 11.76 -17.65
CA THR A 157 8.47 12.65 -17.33
C THR A 157 9.75 11.83 -17.23
N VAL A 158 10.80 12.32 -17.88
CA VAL A 158 12.08 11.64 -17.98
C VAL A 158 13.18 12.53 -17.43
N GLY A 159 13.86 12.03 -16.40
CA GLY A 159 15.00 12.67 -15.76
C GLY A 159 16.32 12.05 -16.22
N ARG A 160 17.40 12.82 -16.09
CA ARG A 160 18.76 12.29 -16.24
C ARG A 160 19.14 11.59 -14.93
N SER A 161 19.49 10.31 -15.01
CA SER A 161 19.95 9.53 -13.87
C SER A 161 21.33 10.03 -13.40
N ALA A 162 21.62 9.87 -12.11
CA ALA A 162 22.97 10.07 -11.59
C ALA A 162 23.95 9.00 -12.11
N GLU A 163 23.42 7.81 -12.43
CA GLU A 163 24.19 6.73 -13.02
C GLU A 163 24.46 6.98 -14.51
N LYS A 164 25.57 6.40 -15.00
CA LYS A 164 25.93 6.43 -16.41
C LYS A 164 25.71 5.06 -17.03
N SER A 165 25.11 5.02 -18.21
CA SER A 165 25.07 3.81 -19.02
C SER A 165 26.49 3.49 -19.49
N PHE A 166 26.95 2.27 -19.21
CA PHE A 166 28.33 1.82 -19.47
C PHE A 166 29.41 2.78 -18.91
N PHE A 167 29.16 3.49 -17.80
CA PHE A 167 30.07 4.50 -17.21
C PHE A 167 30.35 5.77 -18.03
N PHE A 168 30.06 5.78 -19.33
CA PHE A 168 30.41 6.90 -20.22
C PHE A 168 29.20 7.71 -20.68
N PHE A 169 28.06 7.06 -20.89
CA PHE A 169 26.94 7.71 -21.55
C PHE A 169 25.84 8.11 -20.57
N ASP A 170 25.11 9.17 -20.90
CA ASP A 170 23.99 9.62 -20.10
C ASP A 170 22.90 8.54 -20.02
N LYS A 171 22.40 8.28 -18.82
CA LYS A 171 21.26 7.40 -18.61
C LYS A 171 20.05 8.29 -18.32
N TYR A 172 18.95 7.99 -18.97
CA TYR A 172 17.67 8.67 -18.77
C TYR A 172 16.66 7.65 -18.30
N GLU A 173 15.88 8.01 -17.29
CA GLU A 173 14.92 7.13 -16.64
C GLU A 173 13.59 7.86 -16.48
N VAL A 174 12.50 7.11 -16.54
CA VAL A 174 11.18 7.67 -16.23
C VAL A 174 11.16 8.00 -14.75
N THR A 175 10.89 9.26 -14.41
CA THR A 175 10.83 9.76 -13.04
C THR A 175 9.41 9.89 -12.54
N SER A 176 8.45 10.07 -13.44
CA SER A 176 7.02 10.00 -13.11
C SER A 176 6.17 9.71 -14.34
N VAL A 177 5.03 9.07 -14.09
CA VAL A 177 3.97 8.87 -15.06
C VAL A 177 2.68 9.43 -14.51
N SER A 178 2.04 10.33 -15.26
CA SER A 178 0.71 10.83 -14.98
C SER A 178 -0.28 10.14 -15.90
N ASP A 179 -0.97 9.13 -15.37
CA ASP A 179 -2.03 8.37 -16.04
C ASP A 179 -3.26 8.28 -15.13
N SER A 180 -4.34 8.98 -15.47
CA SER A 180 -5.57 8.96 -14.67
C SER A 180 -6.29 7.62 -14.64
N SER A 181 -6.00 6.73 -15.60
CA SER A 181 -6.57 5.39 -15.61
C SER A 181 -5.93 4.48 -14.57
N VAL A 182 -4.70 4.78 -14.16
CA VAL A 182 -4.04 4.12 -13.02
C VAL A 182 -4.19 5.03 -11.81
N SER A 183 -5.30 4.84 -11.10
CA SER A 183 -5.61 5.60 -9.88
C SER A 183 -6.00 4.67 -8.75
N PHE A 184 -6.07 5.22 -7.55
CA PHE A 184 -6.44 4.48 -6.35
C PHE A 184 -7.85 4.83 -5.91
N GLN A 185 -8.45 3.94 -5.12
CA GLN A 185 -9.71 4.18 -4.44
C GLN A 185 -9.63 3.67 -2.99
N MET A 186 -10.14 4.45 -2.05
CA MET A 186 -10.39 3.97 -0.70
C MET A 186 -11.70 3.19 -0.69
N VAL A 187 -11.64 1.93 -0.30
CA VAL A 187 -12.77 1.02 -0.20
C VAL A 187 -13.02 0.70 1.26
N THR A 188 -14.23 0.99 1.74
CA THR A 188 -14.63 0.63 3.11
C THR A 188 -14.99 -0.85 3.17
N VAL A 189 -14.41 -1.55 4.14
CA VAL A 189 -14.61 -2.99 4.37
C VAL A 189 -15.05 -3.24 5.81
N PRO A 190 -15.81 -4.31 6.10
CA PRO A 190 -16.26 -4.59 7.45
C PRO A 190 -15.10 -5.07 8.35
N ASN A 191 -15.16 -4.71 9.63
CA ASN A 191 -14.32 -5.23 10.69
C ASN A 191 -15.16 -6.13 11.61
N ILE A 192 -14.97 -7.44 11.52
CA ILE A 192 -15.71 -8.42 12.32
C ILE A 192 -14.71 -9.37 12.95
N SER A 193 -14.73 -9.46 14.28
CA SER A 193 -13.81 -10.35 15.02
C SER A 193 -14.00 -11.81 14.58
N GLY A 194 -12.88 -12.50 14.35
CA GLY A 194 -12.84 -13.87 13.83
C GLY A 194 -13.04 -14.02 12.32
N VAL A 195 -13.38 -12.94 11.60
CA VAL A 195 -13.50 -12.96 10.13
C VAL A 195 -12.24 -12.40 9.49
N THR A 196 -11.65 -13.16 8.56
CA THR A 196 -10.51 -12.70 7.75
C THR A 196 -10.98 -12.32 6.35
N LEU A 197 -10.72 -11.07 5.97
CA LEU A 197 -10.92 -10.58 4.59
C LEU A 197 -9.63 -10.76 3.78
N LYS A 198 -9.78 -11.29 2.56
CA LYS A 198 -8.79 -11.20 1.49
C LYS A 198 -9.39 -10.54 0.27
N ILE A 199 -8.65 -9.61 -0.33
CA ILE A 199 -8.97 -8.99 -1.61
C ILE A 199 -7.94 -9.47 -2.63
N ASP A 200 -8.40 -10.12 -3.69
CA ASP A 200 -7.56 -10.77 -4.71
C ASP A 200 -6.52 -11.73 -4.13
N GLY A 201 -6.86 -12.39 -3.02
CA GLY A 201 -5.99 -13.35 -2.32
C GLY A 201 -5.03 -12.71 -1.30
N VAL A 202 -4.86 -11.40 -1.32
CA VAL A 202 -4.05 -10.65 -0.34
C VAL A 202 -4.89 -10.35 0.90
N LYS A 203 -4.35 -10.64 2.08
CA LYS A 203 -5.05 -10.41 3.36
C LYS A 203 -5.13 -8.92 3.65
N ALA A 204 -6.33 -8.44 3.99
CA ALA A 204 -6.51 -7.07 4.47
C ALA A 204 -6.14 -6.98 5.95
N GLU A 205 -5.33 -5.97 6.29
CA GLU A 205 -5.00 -5.65 7.67
C GLU A 205 -5.92 -4.54 8.17
N ASN A 206 -6.43 -4.70 9.40
CA ASN A 206 -7.23 -3.68 10.03
C ASN A 206 -6.33 -2.51 10.42
N THR A 207 -6.57 -1.34 9.81
CA THR A 207 -5.84 -0.09 10.05
C THR A 207 -6.56 0.83 11.04
N SER A 208 -7.66 0.38 11.65
CA SER A 208 -8.38 1.17 12.64
C SER A 208 -7.68 1.17 14.00
N ASP A 209 -7.51 2.36 14.57
CA ASP A 209 -6.97 2.55 15.92
C ASP A 209 -8.03 2.34 17.03
N SER A 210 -9.29 2.05 16.68
CA SER A 210 -10.37 1.84 17.65
C SER A 210 -10.76 0.38 17.80
N ASP A 211 -10.78 -0.09 19.05
CA ASP A 211 -11.21 -1.46 19.43
C ASP A 211 -12.72 -1.71 19.22
N ASP A 212 -13.50 -0.66 18.94
CA ASP A 212 -14.94 -0.72 18.65
C ASP A 212 -15.29 -0.42 17.18
N ALA A 213 -14.29 -0.23 16.31
CA ALA A 213 -14.53 0.03 14.90
C ALA A 213 -15.15 -1.19 14.21
N THR A 214 -16.27 -0.98 13.52
CA THR A 214 -16.98 -2.02 12.77
C THR A 214 -16.64 -2.02 11.27
N SER A 215 -15.79 -1.10 10.84
CA SER A 215 -15.24 -1.02 9.48
C SER A 215 -13.93 -0.24 9.45
N TYR A 216 -13.16 -0.42 8.38
CA TYR A 216 -11.96 0.35 8.07
C TYR A 216 -11.85 0.55 6.55
N SER A 217 -10.91 1.37 6.10
CA SER A 217 -10.69 1.65 4.69
C SER A 217 -9.40 1.03 4.18
N VAL A 218 -9.47 0.42 3.00
CA VAL A 218 -8.34 -0.16 2.29
C VAL A 218 -8.12 0.62 1.00
N LYS A 219 -6.86 0.96 0.70
CA LYS A 219 -6.48 1.61 -0.55
C LYS A 219 -6.21 0.54 -1.61
N LEU A 220 -6.95 0.57 -2.72
CA LEU A 220 -6.79 -0.37 -3.84
C LEU A 220 -6.51 0.40 -5.14
N PHE A 221 -5.93 -0.27 -6.13
CA PHE A 221 -6.00 0.20 -7.51
C PHE A 221 -7.46 0.28 -7.96
N ARG A 222 -7.81 1.21 -8.85
CA ARG A 222 -9.13 1.23 -9.45
C ARG A 222 -9.30 0.08 -10.42
N GLY A 223 -10.39 -0.65 -10.25
CA GLY A 223 -10.81 -1.73 -11.12
C GLY A 223 -11.84 -2.63 -10.45
N THR A 224 -11.98 -3.82 -11.01
CA THR A 224 -12.77 -4.91 -10.46
C THR A 224 -11.89 -5.80 -9.58
N HIS A 225 -12.37 -6.11 -8.38
CA HIS A 225 -11.68 -6.93 -7.39
C HIS A 225 -12.59 -8.02 -6.84
N LYS A 226 -11.99 -9.08 -6.28
CA LYS A 226 -12.69 -10.15 -5.59
C LYS A 226 -12.38 -10.15 -4.10
N ALA A 227 -13.40 -9.89 -3.30
CA ALA A 227 -13.35 -10.09 -1.85
C ALA A 227 -13.72 -11.54 -1.49
N THR A 228 -13.00 -12.08 -0.50
CA THR A 228 -13.26 -13.39 0.10
C THR A 228 -13.17 -13.31 1.62
N PHE A 229 -14.17 -13.84 2.30
CA PHE A 229 -14.29 -13.86 3.74
C PHE A 229 -14.11 -15.28 4.26
N SER A 230 -13.11 -15.48 5.12
CA SER A 230 -12.89 -16.75 5.84
C SER A 230 -13.33 -16.58 7.29
N GLY A 231 -13.92 -17.64 7.89
CA GLY A 231 -14.51 -17.55 9.23
C GLY A 231 -15.87 -16.84 9.29
N ALA A 232 -16.47 -16.56 8.13
CA ALA A 232 -17.78 -15.91 8.00
C ALA A 232 -18.94 -16.89 7.80
N ASP A 233 -18.70 -18.20 7.99
CA ASP A 233 -19.71 -19.24 7.80
C ASP A 233 -20.91 -19.00 8.71
N GLY A 234 -22.11 -18.97 8.12
CA GLY A 234 -23.35 -18.65 8.83
C GLY A 234 -23.52 -17.16 9.18
N ILE A 235 -22.51 -16.30 8.99
CA ILE A 235 -22.64 -14.85 9.23
C ILE A 235 -23.24 -14.16 8.00
N PHE A 236 -22.68 -14.40 6.82
CA PHE A 236 -23.11 -13.78 5.56
C PHE A 236 -23.86 -14.75 4.65
N THR A 237 -24.65 -14.20 3.72
CA THR A 237 -25.32 -15.00 2.67
C THR A 237 -24.32 -15.61 1.69
N LYS A 238 -23.15 -14.98 1.50
CA LYS A 238 -22.05 -15.43 0.65
C LYS A 238 -20.71 -15.12 1.31
N ASN A 239 -19.70 -15.96 1.04
CA ASN A 239 -18.34 -15.74 1.52
C ASN A 239 -17.43 -15.07 0.48
N SER A 240 -17.94 -14.73 -0.71
CA SER A 240 -17.16 -14.05 -1.75
C SER A 240 -18.03 -13.13 -2.60
N TYR A 241 -17.45 -11.99 -2.97
CA TYR A 241 -18.10 -10.91 -3.71
C TYR A 241 -17.13 -10.34 -4.73
N THR A 242 -17.62 -10.06 -5.93
CA THR A 242 -16.90 -9.27 -6.94
C THR A 242 -17.44 -7.86 -6.90
N PHE A 243 -16.57 -6.86 -6.83
CA PHE A 243 -16.97 -5.46 -6.78
C PHE A 243 -16.06 -4.60 -7.64
N ASP A 244 -16.60 -3.51 -8.17
CA ASP A 244 -15.84 -2.51 -8.90
C ASP A 244 -15.66 -1.27 -8.03
N THR A 245 -14.43 -0.76 -7.92
CA THR A 245 -14.09 0.43 -7.14
C THR A 245 -14.80 1.71 -7.59
N SER A 246 -15.26 1.78 -8.84
CA SER A 246 -16.02 2.91 -9.39
C SER A 246 -17.53 2.76 -9.23
N GLY A 247 -17.99 1.55 -8.84
CA GLY A 247 -19.39 1.20 -8.68
C GLY A 247 -19.87 1.17 -7.22
N ASN A 248 -20.71 0.20 -6.89
CA ASN A 248 -21.25 0.03 -5.54
C ASN A 248 -20.15 -0.45 -4.58
N SER A 249 -20.06 0.21 -3.42
CA SER A 249 -19.14 -0.18 -2.35
C SER A 249 -19.29 -1.66 -1.98
N LEU A 250 -18.18 -2.37 -1.77
CA LEU A 250 -18.19 -3.77 -1.31
C LEU A 250 -19.12 -3.94 -0.11
N ILE A 251 -19.06 -3.00 0.85
CA ILE A 251 -19.79 -3.07 2.11
C ILE A 251 -21.32 -3.04 1.94
N SER A 252 -21.84 -2.47 0.85
CA SER A 252 -23.28 -2.43 0.57
C SER A 252 -23.79 -3.68 -0.14
N GLN A 253 -22.89 -4.56 -0.60
CA GLN A 253 -23.24 -5.81 -1.27
C GLN A 253 -23.31 -7.00 -0.29
N ILE A 254 -22.78 -6.81 0.93
CA ILE A 254 -22.73 -7.86 1.94
C ILE A 254 -24.04 -7.87 2.72
N GLU A 255 -24.63 -9.05 2.82
CA GLU A 255 -25.88 -9.28 3.54
C GLU A 255 -25.66 -10.33 4.63
N TYR A 256 -26.20 -10.07 5.83
CA TYR A 256 -26.26 -11.06 6.89
C TYR A 256 -27.21 -12.20 6.52
N SER A 257 -26.85 -13.42 6.90
CA SER A 257 -27.70 -14.60 6.73
C SER A 257 -28.94 -14.53 7.65
N ASP A 258 -29.99 -15.28 7.32
CA ASP A 258 -31.18 -15.38 8.18
C ASP A 258 -30.84 -16.00 9.55
N SER A 259 -29.89 -16.96 9.60
CA SER A 259 -29.40 -17.54 10.85
C SER A 259 -28.75 -16.48 11.74
N ALA A 260 -27.90 -15.63 11.16
CA ALA A 260 -27.25 -14.54 11.89
C ALA A 260 -28.29 -13.54 12.42
N LYS A 261 -29.30 -13.21 11.61
CA LYS A 261 -30.43 -12.35 12.00
C LYS A 261 -31.20 -12.93 13.20
N GLU A 262 -31.52 -14.23 13.16
CA GLU A 262 -32.19 -14.91 14.27
C GLU A 262 -31.34 -14.99 15.53
N GLU A 263 -30.06 -15.34 15.41
CA GLU A 263 -29.14 -15.42 16.54
C GLU A 263 -28.96 -14.06 17.23
N ALA A 264 -28.82 -12.99 16.45
CA ALA A 264 -28.71 -11.63 16.96
C ALA A 264 -29.97 -11.20 17.72
N ALA A 265 -31.16 -11.52 17.20
CA ALA A 265 -32.42 -11.24 17.87
C ALA A 265 -32.57 -12.02 19.19
N LYS A 266 -32.30 -13.33 19.16
CA LYS A 266 -32.31 -14.19 20.36
C LYS A 266 -31.31 -13.74 21.42
N ALA A 267 -30.11 -13.35 20.99
CA ALA A 267 -29.09 -12.80 21.88
C ALA A 267 -29.58 -11.52 22.56
N LEU A 268 -30.09 -10.55 21.79
CA LEU A 268 -30.63 -9.32 22.37
C LEU A 268 -31.77 -9.63 23.36
N GLU A 269 -32.72 -10.48 22.97
CA GLU A 269 -33.83 -10.89 23.84
C GLU A 269 -33.35 -11.43 25.19
N SER A 270 -32.30 -12.27 25.16
CA SER A 270 -31.69 -12.80 26.39
C SER A 270 -31.00 -11.75 27.25
N TYR A 271 -30.53 -10.66 26.66
CA TYR A 271 -29.83 -9.58 27.37
C TYR A 271 -30.81 -8.58 28.00
N LEU A 272 -32.02 -8.41 27.44
CA LEU A 272 -33.00 -7.41 27.89
C LEU A 272 -33.31 -7.47 29.41
N PRO A 273 -33.49 -8.66 30.05
CA PRO A 273 -33.73 -8.72 31.48
C PRO A 273 -32.60 -8.12 32.32
N ASP A 274 -31.35 -8.46 32.00
CA ASP A 274 -30.17 -8.02 32.75
C ASP A 274 -29.92 -6.52 32.55
N ILE A 275 -29.96 -6.05 31.29
CA ILE A 275 -29.66 -4.65 30.99
C ILE A 275 -30.74 -3.70 31.55
N THR A 276 -32.01 -4.12 31.56
CA THR A 276 -33.10 -3.34 32.19
C THR A 276 -33.01 -3.38 33.72
N GLU A 277 -32.65 -4.52 34.30
CA GLU A 277 -32.50 -4.67 35.75
C GLU A 277 -31.39 -3.77 36.31
N ASN A 278 -30.24 -3.84 35.67
CA ASN A 278 -29.05 -3.07 36.01
C ASN A 278 -29.31 -1.57 35.97
N LYS A 279 -30.03 -1.09 34.95
CA LYS A 279 -30.42 0.32 34.85
C LYS A 279 -31.46 0.72 35.89
N ILE A 280 -32.56 -0.05 36.04
CA ILE A 280 -33.67 0.33 36.95
C ILE A 280 -33.21 0.30 38.42
N LYS A 281 -32.33 -0.62 38.82
CA LYS A 281 -31.84 -0.70 40.21
C LYS A 281 -30.71 0.29 40.54
N GLY A 282 -30.27 1.13 39.60
CA GLY A 282 -29.26 2.16 39.84
C GLY A 282 -27.91 1.63 40.37
N ARG A 283 -27.57 0.37 40.12
CA ARG A 283 -26.30 -0.20 40.58
C ARG A 283 -25.18 0.36 39.69
N GLU A 284 -24.43 1.32 40.25
CA GLU A 284 -23.20 1.81 39.65
C GLU A 284 -22.26 0.62 39.37
N LYS A 285 -21.95 0.40 38.09
CA LYS A 285 -21.05 -0.65 37.56
C LYS A 285 -21.57 -2.09 37.65
N SER A 286 -22.82 -2.32 37.31
CA SER A 286 -23.10 -3.60 36.65
C SER A 286 -22.39 -3.60 35.28
N ASN A 287 -21.68 -4.69 34.98
CA ASN A 287 -20.78 -4.82 33.84
C ASN A 287 -21.55 -4.88 32.51
N LEU A 288 -22.27 -3.81 32.16
CA LEU A 288 -23.02 -3.74 30.91
C LEU A 288 -22.09 -3.94 29.71
N ALA A 289 -20.81 -3.58 29.84
CA ALA A 289 -19.74 -3.84 28.88
C ALA A 289 -19.81 -5.22 28.21
N ASP A 290 -20.16 -6.28 28.96
CA ASP A 290 -20.22 -7.65 28.44
C ASP A 290 -21.29 -7.83 27.34
N TYR A 291 -22.26 -6.92 27.25
CA TYR A 291 -23.33 -6.92 26.25
C TYR A 291 -23.08 -5.91 25.12
N PHE A 292 -22.07 -5.06 25.21
CA PHE A 292 -21.79 -3.99 24.24
C PHE A 292 -20.44 -4.18 23.56
N ILE A 293 -20.24 -3.51 22.43
CA ILE A 293 -18.95 -3.56 21.72
C ILE A 293 -17.82 -2.84 22.49
N SER A 294 -18.16 -1.89 23.37
CA SER A 294 -17.22 -1.18 24.24
C SER A 294 -17.92 -0.58 25.47
N ASP A 295 -17.13 -0.26 26.50
CA ASP A 295 -17.60 0.41 27.73
C ASP A 295 -18.31 1.74 27.42
N GLN A 296 -17.75 2.52 26.49
CA GLN A 296 -18.34 3.79 26.07
C GLN A 296 -19.75 3.59 25.46
N ARG A 297 -19.95 2.54 24.66
CA ARG A 297 -21.27 2.23 24.08
C ARG A 297 -22.26 1.78 25.15
N ALA A 298 -21.79 1.01 26.13
CA ALA A 298 -22.60 0.61 27.28
C ALA A 298 -23.05 1.82 28.12
N GLU A 299 -22.16 2.80 28.32
CA GLU A 299 -22.46 4.04 29.04
C GLU A 299 -23.52 4.89 28.32
N LEU A 300 -23.30 5.17 27.02
CA LEU A 300 -24.26 5.90 26.19
C LEU A 300 -25.64 5.23 26.15
N TYR A 301 -25.66 3.89 26.09
CA TYR A 301 -26.90 3.15 26.21
C TYR A 301 -27.58 3.38 27.57
N GLY A 302 -26.80 3.25 28.64
CA GLY A 302 -27.28 3.46 30.00
C GLY A 302 -27.98 4.80 30.15
N GLU A 303 -27.53 5.86 29.49
CA GLU A 303 -28.20 7.16 29.50
C GLU A 303 -29.55 7.17 28.76
N SER A 304 -29.66 6.46 27.63
CA SER A 304 -30.84 6.47 26.75
C SER A 304 -32.02 5.61 27.23
N LEU A 305 -31.76 4.48 27.90
CA LEU A 305 -32.81 3.55 28.31
C LEU A 305 -33.63 4.13 29.46
N CYS A 306 -34.93 4.33 29.21
CA CYS A 306 -35.90 4.75 30.22
C CYS A 306 -35.53 6.12 30.86
N THR A 307 -35.13 7.11 30.05
CA THR A 307 -34.96 8.54 30.43
C THR A 307 -36.17 9.12 31.20
N GLY A 308 -37.38 8.59 30.98
CA GLY A 308 -38.60 8.97 31.72
C GLY A 308 -38.70 8.43 33.16
N THR A 309 -37.85 7.49 33.59
CA THR A 309 -37.92 6.90 34.95
C THR A 309 -37.30 7.78 36.04
N TYR A 310 -36.48 8.78 35.67
CA TYR A 310 -35.76 9.65 36.60
C TYR A 310 -36.43 11.00 36.86
N SER A 311 -37.75 11.01 37.04
CA SER A 311 -38.50 12.23 37.38
C SER A 311 -38.85 12.38 38.87
N THR A 312 -38.57 11.38 39.73
CA THR A 312 -39.13 11.38 41.11
C THR A 312 -38.16 11.14 42.27
N GLY A 313 -36.84 11.06 42.05
CA GLY A 313 -35.87 11.00 43.16
C GLY A 313 -36.08 9.84 44.15
N SER A 314 -36.44 8.66 43.64
CA SER A 314 -37.01 7.59 44.45
C SER A 314 -36.22 6.28 44.37
N ASP A 315 -36.13 5.59 45.51
CA ASP A 315 -35.59 4.23 45.61
C ASP A 315 -36.44 3.26 44.76
N THR A 316 -35.98 2.94 43.56
CA THR A 316 -36.60 1.93 42.68
C THR A 316 -36.26 0.53 43.18
N LYS A 317 -37.30 -0.27 43.48
CA LYS A 317 -37.17 -1.64 44.00
C LYS A 317 -38.27 -2.54 43.41
N ASN A 318 -38.17 -3.84 43.67
CA ASN A 318 -39.17 -4.85 43.31
C ASN A 318 -39.55 -4.83 41.82
N LEU A 319 -38.67 -5.42 41.00
CA LEU A 319 -38.91 -5.56 39.57
C LEU A 319 -39.85 -6.73 39.30
N GLY A 320 -40.85 -6.51 38.45
CA GLY A 320 -41.63 -7.59 37.86
C GLY A 320 -40.87 -8.32 36.75
N GLU A 321 -41.53 -9.32 36.17
CA GLU A 321 -41.06 -10.02 34.98
C GLU A 321 -41.00 -9.05 33.78
N LEU A 322 -39.97 -9.20 32.95
CA LEU A 322 -39.88 -8.50 31.67
C LEU A 322 -40.75 -9.24 30.65
N VAL A 323 -41.77 -8.57 30.13
CA VAL A 323 -42.63 -9.13 29.08
C VAL A 323 -42.14 -8.62 27.73
N VAL A 324 -41.43 -9.46 26.99
CA VAL A 324 -40.98 -9.18 25.63
C VAL A 324 -42.12 -9.46 24.65
N SER A 325 -42.63 -8.42 24.01
CA SER A 325 -43.69 -8.53 22.99
C SER A 325 -43.15 -8.63 21.57
N ARG A 326 -41.92 -8.17 21.35
CA ARG A 326 -41.23 -8.24 20.06
C ARG A 326 -39.72 -8.14 20.27
N CYS A 327 -38.97 -9.09 19.71
CA CYS A 327 -37.53 -8.99 19.53
C CYS A 327 -37.18 -9.70 18.22
N VAL A 328 -37.13 -8.94 17.11
CA VAL A 328 -36.94 -9.53 15.78
C VAL A 328 -35.99 -8.67 14.96
N ALA A 329 -35.07 -9.34 14.26
CA ALA A 329 -34.26 -8.68 13.25
C ALA A 329 -35.15 -8.15 12.12
N VAL A 330 -34.80 -6.99 11.60
CA VAL A 330 -35.52 -6.32 10.51
C VAL A 330 -34.53 -5.78 9.49
N ASP A 331 -35.00 -5.60 8.27
CA ASP A 331 -34.21 -4.87 7.29
C ASP A 331 -34.28 -3.36 7.59
N PRO A 332 -33.15 -2.65 7.42
CA PRO A 332 -33.12 -1.22 7.67
C PRO A 332 -34.04 -0.46 6.71
N THR A 333 -34.72 0.56 7.24
CA THR A 333 -35.67 1.36 6.46
C THR A 333 -35.03 2.37 5.51
N ARG A 334 -33.69 2.49 5.50
CA ARG A 334 -32.94 3.43 4.64
C ARG A 334 -31.91 2.70 3.79
N SER A 335 -31.67 3.19 2.59
CA SER A 335 -30.79 2.55 1.60
C SER A 335 -29.29 2.63 1.89
N TYR A 336 -28.87 3.49 2.82
CA TYR A 336 -27.45 3.71 3.14
C TYR A 336 -26.93 2.86 4.31
N TYR A 337 -27.77 1.99 4.89
CA TYR A 337 -27.31 1.07 5.93
C TYR A 337 -26.39 0.01 5.33
N SER A 338 -25.31 -0.28 6.05
CA SER A 338 -24.29 -1.24 5.64
C SER A 338 -24.15 -2.35 6.66
N VAL A 339 -23.50 -3.45 6.27
CA VAL A 339 -23.18 -4.56 7.18
C VAL A 339 -22.39 -4.11 8.41
N ALA A 340 -21.59 -3.04 8.31
CA ALA A 340 -20.83 -2.47 9.43
C ALA A 340 -21.69 -1.76 10.48
N ASN A 341 -22.93 -1.37 10.14
CA ASN A 341 -23.84 -0.86 11.16
C ASN A 341 -24.28 -1.98 12.12
N GLY A 342 -24.27 -3.23 11.66
CA GLY A 342 -24.80 -4.38 12.38
C GLY A 342 -26.23 -4.73 11.96
N ILE A 343 -26.76 -5.81 12.55
CA ILE A 343 -28.12 -6.30 12.33
C ILE A 343 -29.08 -5.44 13.15
N PRO A 344 -30.04 -4.72 12.52
CA PRO A 344 -31.06 -4.01 13.27
C PRO A 344 -32.07 -5.00 13.85
N VAL A 345 -32.28 -4.94 15.16
CA VAL A 345 -33.25 -5.74 15.90
C VAL A 345 -34.25 -4.80 16.54
N ASN A 346 -35.51 -4.91 16.13
CA ASN A 346 -36.60 -4.14 16.73
C ASN A 346 -37.02 -4.80 18.04
N VAL A 347 -37.12 -3.98 19.08
CA VAL A 347 -37.55 -4.39 20.41
C VAL A 347 -38.84 -3.69 20.82
N SER A 348 -39.72 -4.43 21.48
CA SER A 348 -40.84 -3.92 22.26
C SER A 348 -41.01 -4.81 23.49
N ALA A 349 -40.79 -4.25 24.67
CA ALA A 349 -40.96 -4.95 25.94
C ALA A 349 -41.51 -4.01 27.02
N THR A 350 -42.10 -4.59 28.07
CA THR A 350 -42.54 -3.84 29.25
C THR A 350 -42.09 -4.53 30.53
N ARG A 351 -41.78 -3.74 31.55
CA ARG A 351 -41.43 -4.25 32.88
C ARG A 351 -42.04 -3.36 33.95
N THR A 352 -42.70 -3.96 34.93
CA THR A 352 -43.21 -3.24 36.10
C THR A 352 -42.11 -3.03 37.14
N TYR A 353 -42.20 -1.93 37.88
CA TYR A 353 -41.28 -1.61 38.98
C TYR A 353 -42.03 -0.86 40.07
N GLN A 354 -41.54 -0.91 41.31
CA GLN A 354 -42.04 -0.07 42.39
C GLN A 354 -41.10 1.10 42.65
N TYR A 355 -41.67 2.26 42.93
CA TYR A 355 -40.93 3.46 43.28
C TYR A 355 -41.61 4.22 44.41
N ARG A 356 -40.81 4.99 45.15
CA ARG A 356 -41.23 5.72 46.35
C ARG A 356 -41.65 7.16 46.01
N LEU A 357 -42.85 7.57 46.42
CA LEU A 357 -43.29 8.96 46.28
C LEU A 357 -42.66 9.84 47.36
N PHE A 358 -42.67 11.17 47.17
CA PHE A 358 -42.24 12.13 48.20
C PHE A 358 -42.99 11.99 49.53
N SER A 359 -44.25 11.52 49.50
CA SER A 359 -45.05 11.19 50.69
C SER A 359 -44.53 9.99 51.48
N GLY A 360 -43.55 9.25 50.93
CA GLY A 360 -42.99 8.04 51.52
C GLY A 360 -43.72 6.74 51.14
N SER A 361 -44.90 6.81 50.50
CA SER A 361 -45.64 5.64 50.01
C SER A 361 -45.05 5.08 48.71
N TYR A 362 -45.23 3.78 48.47
CA TYR A 362 -44.83 3.14 47.23
C TYR A 362 -45.99 3.08 46.24
N THR A 363 -45.66 3.25 44.96
CA THR A 363 -46.57 3.01 43.84
C THR A 363 -45.86 2.22 42.76
N THR A 364 -46.62 1.69 41.80
CA THR A 364 -46.11 0.87 40.70
C THR A 364 -46.05 1.69 39.42
N GLY A 365 -44.94 1.55 38.69
CA GLY A 365 -44.76 2.10 37.35
C GLY A 365 -44.48 1.00 36.33
N THR A 366 -44.47 1.37 35.06
CA THR A 366 -44.11 0.49 33.93
C THR A 366 -43.00 1.17 33.13
N CYS A 367 -41.85 0.52 32.98
CA CYS A 367 -40.81 0.91 32.01
C CYS A 367 -41.15 0.23 30.69
N ILE A 368 -41.21 1.04 29.62
CA ILE A 368 -41.46 0.60 28.26
C ILE A 368 -40.12 0.64 27.54
N VAL A 369 -39.74 -0.47 26.91
CA VAL A 369 -38.54 -0.57 26.09
C VAL A 369 -38.99 -0.72 24.64
N ARG A 370 -38.84 0.32 23.84
CA ARG A 370 -39.20 0.30 22.41
C ARG A 370 -38.11 0.94 21.58
N GLY A 371 -37.81 0.34 20.44
CA GLY A 371 -36.92 0.93 19.44
C GLY A 371 -36.09 -0.11 18.72
N THR A 372 -34.87 0.25 18.33
CA THR A 372 -34.00 -0.60 17.51
C THR A 372 -32.61 -0.68 18.13
N ALA A 373 -32.10 -1.90 18.29
CA ALA A 373 -30.71 -2.16 18.65
C ALA A 373 -29.96 -2.70 17.44
N TYR A 374 -28.73 -2.25 17.23
CA TYR A 374 -27.86 -2.75 16.17
C TYR A 374 -26.87 -3.75 16.78
N MET A 375 -26.98 -5.00 16.34
CA MET A 375 -26.19 -6.12 16.86
C MET A 375 -25.01 -6.41 15.94
N VAL A 376 -23.83 -6.58 16.51
CA VAL A 376 -22.59 -6.92 15.80
C VAL A 376 -21.92 -8.12 16.47
N LYS A 377 -21.09 -8.86 15.74
CA LYS A 377 -20.38 -10.02 16.27
C LYS A 377 -18.97 -9.60 16.71
N LYS A 378 -18.67 -9.78 18.00
CA LYS A 378 -17.34 -9.54 18.59
C LYS A 378 -16.94 -10.77 19.40
N ASP A 379 -15.77 -11.30 19.12
CA ASP A 379 -15.17 -12.47 19.78
C ASP A 379 -16.14 -13.68 19.86
N GLY A 380 -16.86 -13.92 18.75
CA GLY A 380 -17.83 -15.01 18.63
C GLY A 380 -19.20 -14.74 19.26
N LYS A 381 -19.39 -13.64 20.00
CA LYS A 381 -20.64 -13.25 20.67
C LYS A 381 -21.35 -12.13 19.93
N TRP A 382 -22.68 -12.18 19.88
CA TRP A 382 -23.50 -11.04 19.46
C TRP A 382 -23.54 -10.00 20.58
N VAL A 383 -23.12 -8.77 20.30
CA VAL A 383 -23.11 -7.64 21.23
C VAL A 383 -23.79 -6.44 20.60
N ILE A 384 -24.22 -5.52 21.45
CA ILE A 384 -24.91 -4.29 21.08
C ILE A 384 -23.87 -3.25 20.65
N ASN A 385 -23.98 -2.78 19.40
CA ASN A 385 -23.18 -1.68 18.88
C ASN A 385 -23.82 -0.34 19.28
N THR A 386 -25.06 -0.13 18.84
CA THR A 386 -25.83 1.08 19.13
C THR A 386 -27.29 0.73 19.36
N VAL A 387 -28.00 1.66 20.00
CA VAL A 387 -29.41 1.54 20.35
C VAL A 387 -30.08 2.89 20.15
N SER A 388 -31.32 2.84 19.70
CA SER A 388 -32.21 3.99 19.65
C SER A 388 -33.53 3.55 20.26
N TYR A 389 -33.66 3.74 21.58
CA TYR A 389 -34.91 3.51 22.30
C TYR A 389 -35.66 4.82 22.53
N TYR A 390 -36.99 4.76 22.54
CA TYR A 390 -37.88 5.90 22.69
C TYR A 390 -39.15 5.57 23.49
#